data_AF-A0A7D8BFM3-F1
#
_entry.id   AF-A0A7D8BFM3-F1
#
_cell.length_a   1.000
_cell.length_b   1.000
_cell.length_c   1.000
_cell.angle_alpha   90.00
_cell.angle_beta   90.00
_cell.angle_gamma   90.00
#
_symmetry.space_group_name_H-M   'P 1'
#
loop_
_entity.id
_entity.type
_entity.pdbx_description
1 polymer ?
#
loop_
_entity_poly.entity_id
_entity_poly.type
_entity_poly.pdbx_seq_one_letter_code
_entity_poly.pdbx_strand_id
1 'polypeptide(L)'
;MRNYASGLEVKSTIGNITQGANLRAGVRRVEHITGITWQAHHRDVTSLMGITWDFVQKSSSFEYPGITGIFFADGLDQTDWGEISGTTGRNTKVSGMLTSGKAKMGTGWVIAWNEAEYLQVFRKHLKVFL
;
A
#
# COMPACT_ATOMS: atom_id res chain seq x y z
N MET A 1 7.58 -2.20 -24.40
CA MET A 1 7.49 -2.60 -22.97
C MET A 1 6.69 -3.90 -22.93
N ARG A 2 7.14 -4.93 -22.20
CA ARG A 2 6.51 -6.26 -22.24
C ARG A 2 5.19 -6.23 -21.47
N ASN A 3 4.06 -6.24 -22.18
CA ASN A 3 2.76 -6.60 -21.60
C ASN A 3 2.74 -8.12 -21.46
N TYR A 4 2.86 -8.61 -20.23
CA TYR A 4 2.61 -10.02 -19.96
C TYR A 4 1.10 -10.21 -19.88
N ALA A 5 0.54 -11.09 -20.71
CA ALA A 5 -0.90 -11.35 -20.77
C ALA A 5 -1.46 -11.94 -19.47
N SER A 6 -0.59 -12.46 -18.61
CA SER A 6 -0.89 -12.95 -17.28
C SER A 6 0.29 -12.65 -16.34
N GLY A 7 -0.02 -12.33 -15.09
CA GLY A 7 0.99 -12.03 -14.08
C GLY A 7 0.36 -11.46 -12.82
N LEU A 8 1.07 -11.58 -11.71
CA LEU A 8 0.72 -10.94 -10.45
C LEU A 8 1.59 -9.72 -10.27
N GLU A 9 0.97 -8.55 -10.14
CA GLU A 9 1.70 -7.36 -9.70
C GLU A 9 1.86 -7.42 -8.17
N VAL A 10 3.07 -7.15 -7.68
CA VAL A 10 3.36 -7.08 -6.24
C VAL A 10 3.89 -5.70 -5.92
N LYS A 11 3.25 -5.03 -4.96
CA LYS A 11 3.64 -3.67 -4.54
C LYS A 11 3.68 -3.59 -3.03
N SER A 12 4.67 -2.89 -2.50
CA SER A 12 4.76 -2.61 -1.07
C SER A 12 4.67 -1.12 -0.80
N THR A 13 4.14 -0.76 0.36
CA THR A 13 4.07 0.62 0.84
C THR A 13 4.15 0.66 2.36
N ILE A 14 4.76 1.70 2.92
CA ILE A 14 4.64 2.01 4.36
C ILE A 14 3.38 2.84 4.66
N GLY A 15 2.67 3.27 3.61
CA GLY A 15 1.60 4.26 3.69
C GLY A 15 2.09 5.68 3.40
N ASN A 16 1.13 6.58 3.19
CA ASN A 16 1.36 8.01 3.09
C ASN A 16 1.62 8.56 4.49
N ILE A 17 2.76 9.20 4.69
CA ILE A 17 3.17 9.72 5.99
C ILE A 17 2.80 11.21 6.09
N THR A 18 2.36 11.65 7.28
CA THR A 18 2.14 13.06 7.59
C THR A 18 3.35 13.92 7.17
N GLN A 19 3.09 14.99 6.41
CA GLN A 19 4.15 15.91 5.98
C GLN A 19 4.85 16.53 7.20
N GLY A 20 6.18 16.57 7.18
CA GLY A 20 6.98 17.10 8.29
C GLY A 20 7.14 16.15 9.48
N ALA A 21 6.67 14.90 9.39
CA ALA A 21 6.97 13.89 10.40
C ALA A 21 8.49 13.64 10.45
N ASN A 22 9.14 14.06 11.53
CA ASN A 22 10.59 13.92 11.73
C ASN A 22 10.96 12.49 12.15
N LEU A 23 10.69 11.52 11.26
CA LEU A 23 10.82 10.09 11.54
C LEU A 23 12.18 9.57 11.10
N ARG A 24 12.94 9.02 12.05
CA ARG A 24 14.21 8.35 11.78
C ARG A 24 13.98 6.94 11.20
N ALA A 25 15.03 6.34 10.65
CA ALA A 25 15.01 4.91 10.34
C ALA A 25 14.81 4.10 11.64
N GLY A 26 14.02 3.02 11.58
CA GLY A 26 13.76 2.17 12.75
C GLY A 26 12.68 2.67 13.70
N VAL A 27 11.93 3.72 13.34
CA VAL A 27 10.79 4.22 14.12
C VAL A 27 9.48 3.74 13.49
N ARG A 28 8.57 3.15 14.27
CA ARG A 28 7.20 2.85 13.82
C ARG A 28 6.52 4.07 13.21
N ARG A 29 5.78 3.85 12.12
CA ARG A 29 5.09 4.92 11.39
C ARG A 29 3.58 4.85 11.47
N VAL A 30 3.02 3.79 12.05
CA VAL A 30 1.57 3.56 12.12
C VAL A 30 0.76 4.77 12.59
N GLU A 31 1.24 5.51 13.60
CA GLU A 31 0.58 6.71 14.14
C GLU A 31 0.63 7.93 13.19
N HIS A 32 1.51 7.90 12.19
CA HIS A 32 1.72 8.96 11.21
C HIS A 32 1.14 8.64 9.83
N ILE A 33 0.44 7.50 9.70
CA ILE A 33 -0.19 7.11 8.44
C ILE A 33 -1.45 7.95 8.20
N THR A 34 -1.45 8.67 7.08
CA THR A 34 -2.59 9.48 6.60
C THR A 34 -3.39 8.76 5.52
N GLY A 35 -2.84 7.69 4.95
CA GLY A 35 -3.50 6.86 3.96
C GLY A 35 -2.65 5.70 3.50
N ILE A 36 -3.28 4.69 2.89
CA ILE A 36 -2.58 3.60 2.22
C ILE A 36 -2.85 3.74 0.73
N THR A 37 -1.81 3.79 -0.09
CA THR A 37 -1.91 3.84 -1.55
C THR A 37 -0.83 2.97 -2.15
N TRP A 38 -1.23 2.04 -3.02
CA TRP A 38 -0.30 1.36 -3.94
C TRP A 38 -0.24 2.12 -5.26
N GLN A 39 0.93 2.13 -5.88
CA GLN A 39 1.20 2.84 -7.13
C GLN A 39 1.57 1.84 -8.23
N ALA A 40 1.00 2.06 -9.42
CA ALA A 40 1.26 1.30 -10.63
C ALA A 40 1.79 2.22 -11.74
N HIS A 41 2.49 1.65 -12.72
CA HIS A 41 2.95 2.39 -13.91
C HIS A 41 1.90 2.43 -15.04
N HIS A 42 0.90 1.54 -14.95
CA HIS A 42 -0.19 1.39 -15.91
C HIS A 42 -1.51 1.28 -15.14
N ARG A 43 -2.64 1.63 -15.79
CA ARG A 43 -3.98 1.52 -15.21
C ARG A 43 -4.64 0.16 -15.51
N ASP A 44 -3.93 -0.72 -16.21
CA ASP A 44 -4.44 -2.02 -16.69
C ASP A 44 -4.18 -3.15 -15.70
N VAL A 45 -3.68 -2.85 -14.50
CA VAL A 45 -3.40 -3.84 -13.46
C VAL A 45 -4.72 -4.37 -12.92
N THR A 46 -5.00 -5.64 -13.19
CA THR A 46 -6.21 -6.34 -12.73
C THR A 46 -5.98 -7.17 -11.47
N SER A 47 -4.80 -7.76 -11.34
CA SER A 47 -4.39 -8.59 -10.19
C SER A 47 -3.21 -7.99 -9.43
N LEU A 48 -3.41 -7.66 -8.15
CA LEU A 48 -2.43 -7.02 -7.29
C LEU A 48 -2.34 -7.73 -5.93
N MET A 49 -1.11 -8.06 -5.51
CA MET A 49 -0.75 -8.32 -4.13
C MET A 49 -0.13 -7.07 -3.51
N GLY A 50 -0.90 -6.40 -2.65
CA GLY A 50 -0.50 -5.21 -1.92
C GLY A 50 0.06 -5.56 -0.56
N ILE A 51 1.29 -5.16 -0.28
CA ILE A 51 1.97 -5.37 1.00
C ILE A 51 2.04 -4.03 1.73
N THR A 52 1.70 -4.02 3.01
CA THR A 52 2.09 -2.94 3.92
C THR A 52 3.22 -3.41 4.82
N TRP A 53 4.14 -2.52 5.14
CA TRP A 53 5.26 -2.81 6.04
C TRP A 53 5.53 -1.62 6.94
N ASP A 54 6.11 -1.88 8.11
CA ASP A 54 6.54 -0.85 9.07
C ASP A 54 7.68 -1.41 9.94
N PHE A 55 8.30 -0.59 10.78
CA PHE A 55 9.38 -1.01 11.67
C PHE A 55 8.80 -1.66 12.94
N VAL A 56 8.27 -2.88 12.84
CA VAL A 56 7.58 -3.57 13.95
C VAL A 56 8.41 -4.67 14.61
N GLN A 57 9.52 -5.07 14.02
CA GLN A 57 10.34 -6.14 14.55
C GLN A 57 11.31 -5.59 15.60
N LYS A 58 10.97 -5.78 16.88
CA LYS A 58 11.74 -5.23 17.99
C LYS A 58 13.10 -5.91 18.15
N SER A 59 14.14 -5.09 18.28
CA SER A 59 15.44 -5.44 18.85
C SER A 59 15.77 -4.45 19.98
N SER A 60 16.78 -4.75 20.79
CA SER A 60 17.15 -4.00 22.00
C SER A 60 17.44 -2.51 21.78
N SER A 61 17.74 -2.07 20.56
CA SER A 61 18.09 -0.68 20.24
C SER A 61 17.56 -0.16 18.90
N PHE A 62 16.84 -0.98 18.13
CA PHE A 62 16.39 -0.65 16.78
C PHE A 62 15.19 -1.52 16.42
N GLU A 63 14.16 -0.97 15.78
CA GLU A 63 13.11 -1.79 15.18
C GLU A 63 13.43 -2.04 13.71
N TYR A 64 13.29 -3.29 13.27
CA TYR A 64 13.53 -3.70 11.88
C TYR A 64 12.22 -3.71 11.08
N PRO A 65 12.29 -3.53 9.75
CA PRO A 65 11.11 -3.59 8.90
C PRO A 65 10.47 -4.99 8.96
N GLY A 66 9.17 -5.02 9.14
CA GLY A 66 8.33 -6.22 9.08
C GLY A 66 7.09 -5.95 8.24
N ILE A 67 6.57 -7.02 7.63
CA ILE A 67 5.28 -6.96 6.92
C ILE A 67 4.17 -6.80 7.95
N THR A 68 3.36 -5.76 7.78
CA THR A 68 2.23 -5.46 8.67
C THR A 68 0.89 -5.85 8.08
N GLY A 69 0.83 -6.05 6.76
CA GLY A 69 -0.39 -6.45 6.08
C GLY A 69 -0.11 -6.98 4.69
N ILE A 70 -0.90 -7.97 4.25
CA ILE A 70 -0.94 -8.46 2.88
C ILE A 70 -2.39 -8.45 2.41
N PHE A 71 -2.63 -7.86 1.26
CA PHE A 71 -3.93 -7.66 0.64
C PHE A 71 -3.88 -8.12 -0.81
N PHE A 72 -4.99 -8.62 -1.32
CA PHE A 72 -5.11 -9.14 -2.67
C PHE A 72 -6.41 -8.70 -3.33
N ALA A 73 -6.34 -8.37 -4.61
CA ALA A 73 -7.50 -8.24 -5.48
C ALA A 73 -7.13 -8.72 -6.89
N ASP A 74 -8.05 -9.42 -7.55
CA ASP A 74 -7.93 -9.93 -8.93
C ASP A 74 -8.95 -9.33 -9.91
N GLY A 75 -9.82 -8.45 -9.42
CA GLY A 75 -10.85 -7.74 -10.18
C GLY A 75 -10.66 -6.22 -10.22
N LEU A 76 -9.42 -5.72 -10.20
CA LEU A 76 -9.13 -4.30 -10.40
C LEU A 76 -9.37 -3.91 -11.87
N ASP A 77 -9.80 -2.68 -12.10
CA ASP A 77 -10.02 -2.13 -13.44
C ASP A 77 -9.49 -0.70 -13.55
N GLN A 78 -9.52 -0.12 -14.76
CA GLN A 78 -8.96 1.22 -15.00
C GLN A 78 -9.57 2.32 -14.13
N THR A 79 -10.80 2.14 -13.63
CA THR A 79 -11.49 3.11 -12.77
C THR A 79 -11.03 3.04 -11.31
N ASP A 80 -10.28 2.00 -10.94
CA ASP A 80 -9.63 1.89 -9.62
C ASP A 80 -8.30 2.64 -9.53
N TRP A 81 -7.82 3.14 -10.67
CA TRP A 81 -6.55 3.81 -10.81
C TRP A 81 -6.75 5.27 -11.20
N GLY A 82 -6.02 6.17 -10.55
CA GLY A 82 -6.02 7.59 -10.87
C GLY A 82 -5.38 7.87 -12.23
N GLU A 83 -5.48 9.12 -12.67
CA GLU A 83 -4.78 9.56 -13.87
C GLU A 83 -3.26 9.36 -13.75
N ILE A 84 -2.63 9.05 -14.88
CA ILE A 84 -1.18 8.89 -14.93
C ILE A 84 -0.53 10.26 -14.77
N SER A 85 0.27 10.39 -13.73
CA SER A 85 1.09 11.57 -13.44
C SER A 85 2.57 11.31 -13.76
N GLY A 86 3.40 12.36 -13.71
CA GLY A 86 4.83 12.24 -14.02
C GLY A 86 5.13 12.03 -15.50
N THR A 87 4.23 12.50 -16.38
CA THR A 87 4.39 12.42 -17.84
C THR A 87 5.32 13.48 -18.43
N THR A 88 5.76 14.45 -17.62
CA THR A 88 6.68 15.53 -18.00
C THR A 88 7.95 15.51 -17.13
N GLY A 89 9.10 15.84 -17.73
CA GLY A 89 10.40 15.92 -17.04
C GLY A 89 11.09 14.57 -16.80
N ARG A 90 11.89 14.46 -15.72
CA ARG A 90 12.62 13.23 -15.31
C ARG A 90 11.78 12.29 -14.42
N ASN A 91 10.49 12.56 -14.27
CA ASN A 91 9.64 11.77 -13.37
C ASN A 91 9.28 10.42 -13.99
N THR A 92 9.07 9.43 -13.13
CA THR A 92 8.54 8.13 -13.57
C THR A 92 7.03 8.23 -13.70
N LYS A 93 6.44 7.64 -14.74
CA LYS A 93 4.98 7.57 -14.88
C LYS A 93 4.39 6.79 -13.70
N VAL A 94 3.48 7.39 -12.96
CA VAL A 94 2.80 6.73 -11.84
C VAL A 94 1.30 7.02 -11.85
N SER A 95 0.52 6.01 -11.51
CA SER A 95 -0.90 6.12 -11.17
C SER A 95 -1.08 5.60 -9.74
N GLY A 96 -1.77 6.38 -8.91
CA GLY A 96 -2.13 5.99 -7.55
C GLY A 96 -3.49 5.30 -7.52
N MET A 97 -3.60 4.26 -6.71
CA MET A 97 -4.89 3.59 -6.48
C MET A 97 -5.91 4.51 -5.80
N LEU A 98 -7.12 4.55 -6.34
CA LEU A 98 -8.26 5.31 -5.84
C LEU A 98 -9.01 4.56 -4.73
N THR A 99 -9.99 5.23 -4.13
CA THR A 99 -10.79 4.67 -3.03
C THR A 99 -11.55 3.39 -3.41
N SER A 100 -11.99 3.25 -4.66
CA SER A 100 -12.64 2.02 -5.16
C SER A 100 -11.68 0.83 -5.15
N GLY A 101 -10.48 1.00 -5.71
CA GLY A 101 -9.44 -0.03 -5.69
C GLY A 101 -9.02 -0.42 -4.28
N LYS A 102 -8.85 0.57 -3.39
CA LYS A 102 -8.53 0.32 -1.98
C LYS A 102 -9.60 -0.52 -1.27
N ALA A 103 -10.88 -0.27 -1.58
CA ALA A 103 -11.96 -1.08 -1.04
C ALA A 103 -11.90 -2.53 -1.55
N LYS A 104 -11.62 -2.75 -2.85
CA LYS A 104 -11.40 -4.09 -3.42
C LYS A 104 -10.21 -4.80 -2.76
N MET A 105 -9.11 -4.09 -2.52
CA MET A 105 -7.96 -4.65 -1.80
C MET A 105 -8.31 -5.05 -0.35
N GLY A 106 -9.13 -4.23 0.33
CA GLY A 106 -9.54 -4.50 1.70
C GLY A 106 -10.44 -5.73 1.88
N THR A 107 -11.14 -6.17 0.83
CA THR A 107 -11.94 -7.42 0.89
C THR A 107 -11.09 -8.68 0.79
N GLY A 108 -9.91 -8.61 0.17
CA GLY A 108 -8.98 -9.74 0.02
C GLY A 108 -7.76 -9.66 0.94
N TRP A 109 -7.94 -9.29 2.21
CA TRP A 109 -6.84 -9.30 3.18
C TRP A 109 -6.43 -10.74 3.54
N VAL A 110 -5.12 -11.00 3.59
CA VAL A 110 -4.50 -12.32 3.78
C VAL A 110 -3.76 -12.40 5.12
N ILE A 111 -3.02 -11.34 5.44
CA ILE A 111 -2.28 -11.20 6.71
C ILE A 111 -2.54 -9.80 7.25
N ALA A 112 -2.73 -9.68 8.56
CA ALA A 112 -2.71 -8.42 9.27
C ALA A 112 -1.92 -8.57 10.58
N TRP A 113 -1.05 -7.61 10.87
CA TRP A 113 -0.35 -7.54 12.14
C TRP A 113 -1.36 -7.33 13.26
N ASN A 114 -1.38 -8.26 14.23
CA ASN A 114 -2.41 -8.33 15.26
C ASN A 114 -2.15 -7.36 16.41
N GLU A 115 -2.03 -6.08 16.10
CA GLU A 115 -2.05 -4.98 17.08
C GLU A 115 -3.13 -3.97 16.69
N ALA A 116 -3.83 -3.44 17.68
CA ALA A 116 -5.01 -2.61 17.47
C ALA A 116 -4.76 -1.40 16.53
N GLU A 117 -3.59 -0.78 16.63
CA GLU A 117 -3.19 0.38 15.82
C GLU A 117 -3.19 0.05 14.31
N TYR A 118 -2.63 -1.09 13.92
CA TYR A 118 -2.60 -1.51 12.51
C TYR A 118 -3.99 -1.90 12.01
N LEU A 119 -4.75 -2.64 12.83
CA LEU A 119 -6.11 -3.03 12.47
C LEU A 119 -7.01 -1.80 12.28
N GLN A 120 -6.85 -0.76 13.11
CA GLN A 120 -7.57 0.52 12.97
C GLN A 120 -7.17 1.26 11.70
N VAL A 121 -5.87 1.34 11.38
CA VAL A 121 -5.37 1.96 10.14
C VAL A 121 -5.93 1.23 8.91
N PHE A 122 -5.92 -0.11 8.89
CA PHE A 122 -6.45 -0.89 7.77
C PHE A 122 -7.96 -0.74 7.64
N ARG A 123 -8.72 -0.81 8.73
CA ARG A 123 -10.17 -0.54 8.75
C ARG A 123 -10.47 0.85 8.16
N LYS A 124 -9.75 1.87 8.58
CA LYS A 124 -9.96 3.26 8.14
C LYS A 124 -9.64 3.46 6.66
N HIS A 125 -8.53 2.94 6.16
CA HIS A 125 -8.00 3.29 4.84
C HIS A 125 -8.29 2.28 3.74
N LEU A 126 -8.56 1.03 4.11
CA LEU A 126 -8.85 -0.06 3.18
C LEU A 126 -10.27 -0.63 3.35
N LYS A 127 -11.04 -0.17 4.35
CA LYS A 127 -12.39 -0.68 4.67
C LYS A 127 -12.39 -2.18 5.00
N VAL A 128 -11.34 -2.67 5.66
CA VAL A 128 -11.31 -4.06 6.16
C VAL A 128 -12.42 -4.23 7.20
N PHE A 129 -13.16 -5.33 7.14
CA PHE A 129 -14.13 -5.73 8.17
C PHE A 129 -13.49 -6.87 8.99
N LEU A 130 -13.29 -6.63 10.29
CA LEU A 130 -12.70 -7.56 11.27
C LEU A 130 -13.66 -7.74 12.44
#